data_AF-A0AAV1UHI8-F1
#
_entry.id   AF-A0AAV1UHI8-F1
#
_cell.length_a   1.000
_cell.length_b   1.000
_cell.length_c   1.000
_cell.angle_alpha   90.00
_cell.angle_beta   90.00
_cell.angle_gamma   90.00
#
_symmetry.space_group_name_H-M   'P 1'
#
loop_
_entity.id
_entity.type
_entity.pdbx_description
1 polymer ?
#
loop_
_entity_poly.entity_id
_entity_poly.type
_entity_poly.pdbx_seq_one_letter_code
_entity_poly.pdbx_strand_id
1 'polypeptide(L)'
;MEDLYGDLDTSTSALEKREALELKTQVEKENARLQHELAQLQEQNRRLGAAYKQLETNISTLFVTAQLELGRKDKEIQRLRSRLEE
;
A
#
# COMPACT_ATOMS: atom_id res chain seq x y z
N MET A 1 25.69 -42.07 -43.78
CA MET A 1 25.59 -40.63 -43.50
C MET A 1 24.46 -40.53 -42.50
N GLU A 2 24.80 -40.41 -41.22
CA GLU A 2 23.83 -40.40 -40.13
C GLU A 2 23.07 -39.08 -40.21
N ASP A 3 21.75 -39.17 -40.30
CA ASP A 3 20.87 -38.06 -40.64
C ASP A 3 20.79 -37.10 -39.44
N LEU A 4 21.71 -36.13 -39.39
CA LEU A 4 21.95 -35.21 -38.28
C LEU A 4 20.75 -34.28 -37.96
N TYR A 5 19.67 -34.38 -38.75
CA TYR A 5 18.42 -33.63 -38.61
C TYR A 5 17.20 -34.52 -38.34
N GLY A 6 17.36 -35.85 -38.29
CA GLY A 6 16.24 -36.79 -38.09
C GLY A 6 15.62 -36.74 -36.68
N ASP A 7 16.35 -36.17 -35.72
CA ASP A 7 15.91 -36.01 -34.32
C ASP A 7 15.25 -34.64 -34.05
N LEU A 8 15.23 -33.74 -35.05
CA LEU A 8 14.56 -32.46 -34.94
C LEU A 8 13.10 -32.66 -35.40
N ASP A 9 12.22 -33.03 -34.45
CA ASP A 9 10.78 -33.14 -34.68
C ASP A 9 10.20 -31.75 -34.99
N THR A 10 10.21 -31.41 -36.28
CA THR A 10 9.68 -30.16 -36.85
C THR A 10 8.22 -30.28 -37.26
N SER A 11 7.53 -31.33 -36.81
CA SER A 11 6.09 -31.46 -37.05
C SER A 11 5.36 -30.24 -36.49
N THR A 12 4.35 -29.78 -37.21
CA THR A 12 3.49 -28.66 -36.77
C THR A 12 2.94 -28.88 -35.36
N SER A 13 2.65 -30.13 -35.00
CA SER A 13 2.19 -30.51 -33.66
C SER A 13 3.26 -30.32 -32.58
N ALA A 14 4.54 -30.64 -32.85
CA ALA A 14 5.63 -30.42 -31.91
C ALA A 14 5.90 -28.91 -31.69
N LEU A 15 5.80 -28.11 -32.76
CA LEU A 15 5.91 -26.65 -32.69
C LEU A 15 4.74 -26.02 -31.91
N GLU A 16 3.50 -26.39 -32.20
CA GLU A 16 2.30 -25.92 -31.47
C GLU A 16 2.38 -26.25 -29.98
N LYS A 17 2.86 -27.45 -29.64
CA LYS A 17 3.04 -27.86 -28.23
C LYS A 17 4.11 -27.03 -27.52
N ARG A 18 5.20 -26.67 -28.22
CA ARG A 18 6.24 -25.81 -27.67
C ARG A 18 5.73 -24.39 -27.45
N GLU A 19 5.03 -23.82 -28.42
CA GLU A 19 4.41 -22.49 -28.32
C GLU A 19 3.38 -22.43 -27.18
N ALA A 20 2.56 -23.47 -27.00
CA ALA A 20 1.62 -23.56 -25.89
C ALA A 20 2.32 -23.62 -24.52
N LEU A 21 3.45 -24.32 -24.42
CA LEU A 21 4.28 -24.38 -23.22
C LEU A 21 4.94 -23.04 -22.92
N GLU A 22 5.49 -22.37 -23.93
CA GLU A 22 6.08 -21.02 -23.81
C GLU A 22 5.02 -20.01 -23.34
N LEU A 23 3.82 -20.02 -23.95
CA LEU A 23 2.73 -19.15 -23.54
C LEU A 23 2.28 -19.44 -22.11
N LYS A 24 2.14 -20.72 -21.74
CA LYS A 24 1.77 -21.12 -20.38
C LYS A 24 2.79 -20.62 -19.35
N THR A 25 4.08 -20.84 -19.60
CA THR A 25 5.14 -20.40 -18.68
C THR A 25 5.19 -18.88 -18.56
N GLN A 26 4.94 -18.15 -19.64
CA GLN A 26 4.85 -16.69 -19.61
C GLN A 26 3.67 -16.22 -18.75
N VAL A 27 2.49 -16.81 -18.93
CA VAL A 27 1.29 -16.50 -18.14
C VAL A 27 1.50 -16.84 -16.65
N GLU A 28 2.12 -17.99 -16.33
CA GLU A 28 2.42 -18.36 -14.95
C GLU A 28 3.38 -17.37 -14.28
N LYS A 29 4.41 -16.93 -15.01
CA LYS A 29 5.36 -15.91 -14.52
C LYS A 29 4.69 -14.57 -14.28
N GLU A 30 3.82 -14.14 -15.21
CA GLU A 30 3.07 -12.90 -15.06
C GLU A 30 2.08 -12.96 -13.90
N ASN A 31 1.37 -14.08 -13.75
CA ASN A 31 0.47 -14.31 -12.63
C ASN A 31 1.21 -14.27 -11.28
N ALA A 32 2.38 -14.94 -11.19
CA ALA A 32 3.21 -14.89 -9.98
C ALA A 32 3.66 -13.46 -9.65
N ARG A 33 4.04 -12.67 -10.67
CA ARG A 33 4.40 -11.26 -10.49
C ARG A 33 3.22 -10.43 -10.00
N LEU A 34 2.05 -10.59 -10.62
CA LEU A 34 0.83 -9.87 -10.24
C LEU A 34 0.37 -10.22 -8.82
N GLN A 35 0.47 -11.49 -8.42
CA GLN A 35 0.18 -11.91 -7.04
C GLN A 35 1.12 -11.25 -6.04
N HIS A 36 2.40 -11.15 -6.37
CA HIS A 36 3.37 -10.46 -5.51
C HIS A 36 3.06 -8.96 -5.40
N GLU A 37 2.77 -8.30 -6.51
CA GLU A 37 2.41 -6.87 -6.55
C GLU A 37 1.12 -6.60 -5.77
N LEU A 38 0.11 -7.48 -5.90
CA LEU A 38 -1.13 -7.40 -5.15
C LEU A 38 -0.89 -7.54 -3.63
N ALA A 39 -0.03 -8.48 -3.21
CA ALA A 39 0.34 -8.62 -1.80
C ALA A 39 1.06 -7.38 -1.26
N GLN A 40 1.97 -6.80 -2.04
CA GLN A 40 2.66 -5.55 -1.68
C GLN A 40 1.68 -4.38 -1.55
N LEU A 41 0.76 -4.21 -2.50
CA LEU A 41 -0.26 -3.16 -2.46
C LEU A 41 -1.21 -3.31 -1.28
N GLN A 42 -1.62 -4.54 -0.96
CA GLN A 42 -2.45 -4.82 0.23
C GLN A 42 -1.74 -4.44 1.53
N GLU A 43 -0.46 -4.76 1.64
CA GLU A 43 0.35 -4.41 2.81
C GLU A 43 0.54 -2.90 2.94
N GLN A 44 0.84 -2.21 1.84
CA GLN A 44 0.92 -0.74 1.81
C GLN A 44 -0.41 -0.09 2.22
N ASN A 45 -1.54 -0.61 1.72
CA ASN A 45 -2.86 -0.08 2.05
C ASN A 45 -3.18 -0.26 3.55
N ARG A 46 -2.84 -1.42 4.13
CA ARG A 46 -2.98 -1.67 5.58
C ARG A 46 -2.16 -0.68 6.40
N ARG A 47 -0.90 -0.44 6.04
CA ARG A 47 -0.03 0.52 6.72
C ARG A 47 -0.57 1.94 6.61
N LEU A 48 -1.02 2.34 5.43
CA LEU A 48 -1.63 3.65 5.20
C LEU A 48 -2.88 3.83 6.06
N GLY A 49 -3.75 2.81 6.12
CA GLY A 49 -4.96 2.83 6.94
C GLY A 49 -4.67 2.94 8.44
N ALA A 50 -3.63 2.26 8.93
CA ALA A 50 -3.19 2.38 10.32
C ALA A 50 -2.65 3.79 10.63
N ALA A 51 -1.79 4.32 9.75
CA ALA A 51 -1.25 5.67 9.89
C ALA A 51 -2.34 6.74 9.85
N TYR A 52 -3.34 6.57 8.97
CA TYR A 52 -4.48 7.47 8.86
C TYR A 52 -5.30 7.53 10.16
N LYS A 53 -5.66 6.37 10.73
CA LYS A 53 -6.38 6.31 12.02
C LYS A 53 -5.61 6.96 13.17
N GLN A 54 -4.29 6.77 13.19
CA GLN A 54 -3.43 7.39 14.19
C GLN A 54 -3.39 8.91 14.02
N LEU A 55 -3.25 9.40 12.79
CA LEU A 55 -3.29 10.83 12.49
C LEU A 55 -4.63 11.47 12.88
N GLU A 56 -5.75 10.82 12.57
CA GLU A 56 -7.09 11.26 12.95
C GLU A 56 -7.20 11.41 14.47
N THR A 57 -6.79 10.38 15.22
CA THR A 57 -6.79 10.41 16.70
C THR A 57 -5.91 11.52 17.26
N ASN A 58 -4.72 11.70 16.68
CA ASN A 58 -3.77 12.73 17.11
C ASN A 58 -4.33 14.14 16.86
N ILE A 59 -4.94 14.39 15.70
CA ILE A 59 -5.54 15.68 15.36
C ILE A 59 -6.69 15.99 16.32
N SER A 60 -7.58 15.04 16.57
CA SER A 60 -8.69 15.24 17.52
C SER A 60 -8.17 15.53 18.93
N THR A 61 -7.16 14.80 19.38
CA THR A 61 -6.57 14.99 20.72
C THR A 61 -5.90 16.37 20.84
N LEU A 62 -5.11 16.76 19.82
CA LEU A 62 -4.47 18.07 19.78
C LEU A 62 -5.50 19.19 19.77
N PHE A 63 -6.56 19.06 18.98
CA PHE A 63 -7.65 20.04 18.91
C PHE A 63 -8.32 20.25 20.27
N VAL A 64 -8.73 19.17 20.93
CA VAL A 64 -9.37 19.23 22.26
C VAL A 64 -8.42 19.83 23.29
N THR A 65 -7.14 19.43 23.25
CA THR A 65 -6.12 19.96 24.18
C THR A 65 -5.90 21.45 23.96
N ALA A 66 -5.81 21.90 22.71
CA ALA A 66 -5.66 23.32 22.39
C ALA A 66 -6.86 24.15 22.84
N GLN A 67 -8.09 23.66 22.61
CA GLN A 67 -9.30 24.33 23.10
C GLN A 67 -9.30 24.48 24.63
N LEU A 68 -8.86 23.43 25.33
CA LEU A 68 -8.81 23.43 26.79
C LEU A 68 -7.76 24.42 27.31
N GLU A 69 -6.58 24.48 26.69
CA GLU A 69 -5.54 25.45 27.04
C GLU A 69 -5.95 26.89 26.75
N LEU A 70 -6.59 27.15 25.60
CA LEU A 70 -7.16 28.47 25.31
C LEU A 70 -8.18 28.88 26.39
N GLY A 71 -9.11 27.99 26.74
CA GLY A 71 -10.08 28.27 27.79
C GLY A 71 -9.47 28.48 29.17
N ARG A 72 -8.34 27.82 29.49
CA ARG A 72 -7.58 28.08 30.73
C ARG A 72 -6.96 29.48 30.71
N LYS A 73 -6.35 29.85 29.58
CA LYS A 73 -5.72 31.17 29.41
C LYS A 73 -6.74 32.31 29.42
N ASP A 74 -7.90 32.13 28.81
CA ASP A 74 -8.98 33.12 28.87
C ASP A 74 -9.45 33.37 30.31
N LYS A 75 -9.62 32.30 31.11
CA LYS A 75 -9.97 32.42 32.54
C LYS A 75 -8.88 33.13 33.33
N GLU A 76 -7.61 32.86 33.04
CA GLU A 76 -6.47 33.52 33.68
C GLU A 76 -6.44 35.01 33.34
N ILE A 77 -6.64 35.36 32.07
CA ILE A 77 -6.74 36.75 31.60
C ILE A 77 -7.90 37.48 32.29
N GLN A 78 -9.09 36.86 32.36
CA GLN A 78 -10.24 37.45 33.05
C GLN A 78 -9.92 37.73 34.54
N ARG A 79 -9.32 36.77 35.25
CA ARG A 79 -8.90 36.97 36.65
C ARG A 79 -7.91 38.11 36.81
N LEU A 80 -6.92 38.23 35.92
CA LEU A 80 -5.94 39.30 35.97
C LEU A 80 -6.57 40.67 35.69
N ARG A 81 -7.52 40.75 34.75
CA ARG A 81 -8.26 41.98 34.46
C ARG A 81 -9.11 42.44 35.65
N SER A 82 -9.86 41.53 36.27
CA SER A 82 -10.66 41.87 37.46
C SER A 82 -9.82 42.43 38.60
N ARG A 83 -8.59 41.92 38.80
CA ARG A 83 -7.65 42.45 39.81
C ARG A 83 -7.06 43.82 39.50
N LEU A 84 -7.09 44.26 38.24
CA LEU A 84 -6.62 45.60 37.84
C LEU A 84 -7.74 46.64 37.94
N GLU A 85 -8.99 46.19 37.96
CA GLU A 85 -10.18 47.04 38.10
C GLU A 85 -10.60 47.25 39.57
N GLU A 86 -10.06 46.46 40.50
CA GLU A 86 -10.09 46.64 41.97
C GLU A 86 -8.96 47.57 42.45
#